data_AF-A0A7Z7FKQ6-F1
#
_entry.id   AF-A0A7Z7FKQ6-F1
#
_cell.length_a   1.000
_cell.length_b   1.000
_cell.length_c   1.000
_cell.angle_alpha   90.00
_cell.angle_beta   90.00
_cell.angle_gamma   90.00
#
_symmetry.space_group_name_H-M   'P 1'
#
loop_
_entity.id
_entity.type
_entity.pdbx_description
1 polymer ?
#
loop_
_entity_poly.entity_id
_entity_poly.type
_entity_poly.pdbx_seq_one_letter_code
_entity_poly.pdbx_strand_id
1 'polypeptide(L)'
;MFRPKWSREPDDGAGLAVLEKERVIAADPSARADGVCIGMRRGGVLTLAPATIMQERDGSAEVNAVREIATGLLNLSPQVAIAEESTVLVDVSGVALIFAQVSR
;
A
#
# COMPACT_ATOMS: atom_id res chain seq x y z
N MET A 1 13.12 13.19 -12.38
CA MET A 1 13.22 11.79 -11.90
C MET A 1 11.82 11.31 -11.58
N PHE A 2 11.34 10.22 -12.19
CA PHE A 2 10.05 9.62 -11.84
C PHE A 2 10.15 9.02 -10.43
N ARG A 3 9.35 9.51 -9.48
CA ARG A 3 9.20 8.92 -8.14
C ARG A 3 7.80 8.30 -8.05
N PRO A 4 7.69 6.98 -8.22
CA PRO A 4 6.39 6.34 -8.11
C PRO A 4 5.83 6.50 -6.69
N LYS A 5 4.50 6.48 -6.56
CA LYS A 5 3.82 6.70 -5.26
C LYS A 5 4.27 5.72 -4.17
N TRP A 6 4.73 4.52 -4.55
CA TRP A 6 5.28 3.49 -3.65
C TRP A 6 6.71 3.78 -3.16
N SER A 7 7.45 4.69 -3.79
CA SER A 7 8.79 5.12 -3.35
C SER A 7 8.76 6.34 -2.44
N ARG A 8 7.58 6.70 -1.93
CA ARG A 8 7.43 7.75 -0.93
C ARG A 8 7.71 7.09 0.43
N GLU A 9 8.91 7.29 0.94
CA GLU A 9 9.13 7.10 2.38
C GLU A 9 8.19 8.09 3.10
N PRO A 10 7.50 7.66 4.18
CA PRO A 10 6.74 8.61 5.00
C PRO A 10 7.69 9.74 5.39
N ASP A 11 7.36 10.97 4.99
CA ASP A 11 8.09 12.17 5.44
C ASP A 11 8.15 12.12 6.97
N ASP A 12 9.36 12.26 7.51
CA ASP A 12 9.66 12.44 8.94
C ASP A 12 9.58 11.21 9.86
N GLY A 13 9.46 9.98 9.32
CA GLY A 13 9.45 8.76 10.13
C GLY A 13 8.16 8.54 10.94
N ALA A 14 7.19 9.44 10.81
CA ALA A 14 5.84 9.28 11.31
C ALA A 14 5.15 8.10 10.62
N GLY A 15 4.65 7.15 11.41
CA GLY A 15 3.88 6.03 10.87
C GLY A 15 2.54 6.44 10.28
N LEU A 16 2.02 5.64 9.34
CA LEU A 16 0.71 5.81 8.71
C LEU A 16 -0.29 4.77 9.22
N ALA A 17 -1.48 5.23 9.59
CA ALA A 17 -2.65 4.40 9.87
C ALA A 17 -3.83 4.81 8.97
N VAL A 18 -4.53 3.81 8.44
CA VAL A 18 -5.79 3.99 7.70
C VAL A 18 -6.96 3.70 8.63
N LEU A 19 -7.91 4.63 8.67
CA LEU A 19 -9.13 4.54 9.47
C LEU A 19 -10.34 4.21 8.60
N GLU A 20 -11.26 3.42 9.13
CA GLU A 20 -12.62 3.29 8.61
C GLU A 20 -13.57 3.33 9.81
N LYS A 21 -14.58 4.20 9.77
CA LYS A 21 -15.53 4.41 10.88
C LYS A 21 -14.80 4.66 12.22
N GLU A 22 -13.81 5.56 12.21
CA GLU A 22 -13.01 5.95 13.38
C GLU A 22 -12.15 4.83 13.99
N ARG A 23 -11.92 3.74 13.25
CA ARG A 23 -11.09 2.61 13.69
C ARG A 23 -9.97 2.31 12.72
N VAL A 24 -8.79 1.99 13.24
CA VAL A 24 -7.66 1.54 12.44
C VAL A 24 -8.00 0.23 11.74
N ILE A 25 -7.94 0.22 10.41
CA ILE A 25 -8.11 -0.97 9.57
C ILE A 25 -6.80 -1.43 8.92
N ALA A 26 -5.83 -0.52 8.79
CA ALA A 26 -4.47 -0.83 8.34
C ALA A 26 -3.48 0.11 9.04
N ALA A 27 -2.27 -0.38 9.26
CA ALA A 27 -1.15 0.40 9.79
C ALA A 27 0.13 -0.08 9.13
N ASP A 28 1.01 0.86 8.78
CA ASP A 28 2.32 0.58 8.24
C ASP A 28 3.29 0.06 9.33
N PRO A 29 4.50 -0.41 8.96
CA PRO A 29 5.45 -0.92 9.94
C PRO A 29 5.87 0.11 11.00
N SER A 30 6.02 1.39 10.63
CA SER A 30 6.42 2.45 11.56
C SER A 30 5.34 2.72 12.61
N ALA A 31 4.07 2.84 12.21
CA ALA A 31 2.94 3.01 13.12
C ALA A 31 2.79 1.80 14.05
N ARG A 32 3.01 0.59 13.55
CA ARG A 32 3.00 -0.63 14.38
C ARG A 32 4.14 -0.64 15.39
N ALA A 33 5.32 -0.15 15.03
CA ALA A 33 6.45 -0.03 15.94
C ALA A 33 6.15 0.96 17.09
N ASP A 34 5.36 2.00 16.82
CA ASP A 34 4.85 2.94 17.82
C ASP A 34 3.65 2.40 18.63
N GLY A 35 3.26 1.13 18.40
CA GLY A 35 2.22 0.43 19.16
C GLY A 35 0.80 0.56 18.60
N VAL A 36 0.63 1.15 17.40
CA VAL A 36 -0.68 1.23 16.75
C VAL A 36 -1.14 -0.16 16.30
N CYS A 37 -2.33 -0.57 16.74
CA CYS A 37 -2.93 -1.86 16.41
C CYS A 37 -4.24 -1.69 15.62
N ILE A 38 -4.57 -2.70 14.81
CA ILE A 38 -5.86 -2.81 14.15
C ILE A 38 -6.99 -2.78 15.18
N GLY A 39 -8.08 -2.09 14.86
CA GLY A 39 -9.27 -1.92 15.70
C GLY A 39 -9.19 -0.79 16.72
N MET A 40 -7.99 -0.20 16.95
CA MET A 40 -7.84 0.98 17.79
C MET A 40 -8.73 2.12 17.28
N ARG A 41 -9.35 2.86 18.20
CA ARG A 41 -10.07 4.09 17.85
C ARG A 41 -9.06 5.23 17.65
N ARG A 42 -9.41 6.21 16.81
CA ARG A 42 -8.62 7.44 16.59
C ARG A 42 -8.06 8.04 17.89
N GLY A 43 -8.88 8.20 18.93
CA GLY A 43 -8.44 8.74 20.22
C GLY A 43 -7.39 7.88 20.95
N GLY A 44 -7.43 6.56 20.78
CA GLY A 44 -6.40 5.66 21.32
C GLY A 44 -5.06 5.84 20.60
N VAL A 45 -5.10 5.97 19.27
CA VAL A 45 -3.91 6.27 18.45
C VAL A 45 -3.32 7.62 18.85
N LEU A 46 -4.13 8.68 18.97
CA LEU A 46 -3.66 10.00 19.39
C LEU A 46 -3.00 10.02 20.77
N THR A 47 -3.43 9.13 21.67
CA THR A 47 -2.85 9.03 23.03
C THR A 47 -1.51 8.29 23.01
N LEU A 48 -1.40 7.23 22.23
CA LEU A 48 -0.25 6.35 22.20
C LEU A 48 0.86 6.82 21.25
N ALA A 49 0.48 7.20 20.04
CA ALA A 49 1.36 7.55 18.94
C ALA A 49 0.84 8.84 18.24
N PRO A 50 0.90 10.00 18.91
CA PRO A 50 0.34 11.26 18.41
C PRO A 50 0.93 11.74 17.08
N ALA A 51 2.15 11.29 16.75
CA ALA A 51 2.80 11.58 15.47
C ALA A 51 2.26 10.72 14.31
N THR A 52 1.50 9.65 14.57
CA THR A 52 0.95 8.79 13.53
C THR A 52 0.01 9.59 12.63
N ILE A 53 0.31 9.61 11.34
CA ILE A 53 -0.56 10.16 10.31
C ILE A 53 -1.76 9.23 10.18
N MET A 54 -2.96 9.78 10.33
CA MET A 54 -4.21 9.02 10.16
C MET A 54 -4.97 9.50 8.94
N GLN A 55 -5.25 8.60 8.00
CA GLN A 55 -6.05 8.88 6.81
C GLN A 55 -7.34 8.06 6.84
N GLU A 56 -8.46 8.66 6.45
CA GLU A 56 -9.69 7.89 6.21
C GLU A 56 -9.54 7.04 4.96
N ARG A 57 -10.14 5.86 4.97
CA ARG A 57 -10.14 4.95 3.83
C ARG A 57 -10.79 5.61 2.63
N ASP A 58 -10.04 5.69 1.53
CA ASP A 58 -10.54 6.14 0.23
C ASP A 58 -10.60 4.96 -0.74
N GLY A 59 -11.77 4.30 -0.79
CA GLY A 59 -11.99 3.19 -1.71
C GLY A 59 -11.88 3.56 -3.19
N SER A 60 -12.08 4.83 -3.55
CA SER A 60 -11.89 5.28 -4.94
C SER A 60 -10.40 5.35 -5.28
N ALA A 61 -9.58 5.85 -4.36
CA ALA A 61 -8.13 5.84 -4.49
C ALA A 61 -7.57 4.41 -4.58
N GLU A 62 -8.09 3.48 -3.78
CA GLU A 62 -7.72 2.05 -3.84
C GLU A 62 -7.99 1.46 -5.23
N VAL A 63 -9.22 1.61 -5.75
CA VAL A 63 -9.58 1.10 -7.08
C VAL A 63 -8.74 1.75 -8.18
N ASN A 64 -8.48 3.05 -8.09
CA ASN A 64 -7.64 3.75 -9.06
C ASN A 64 -6.19 3.27 -9.00
N ALA A 65 -5.64 2.99 -7.82
CA ALA A 65 -4.30 2.43 -7.69
C ALA A 65 -4.17 1.07 -8.38
N VAL A 66 -5.16 0.18 -8.22
CA VAL A 66 -5.19 -1.12 -8.92
C VAL A 66 -5.22 -0.93 -10.43
N ARG A 67 -6.03 0.02 -10.94
CA ARG A 67 -6.09 0.34 -12.37
C ARG A 67 -4.79 0.95 -12.90
N GLU A 68 -4.14 1.83 -12.13
CA GLU A 68 -2.83 2.40 -12.48
C GLU A 68 -1.78 1.29 -12.62
N ILE A 69 -1.77 0.31 -11.70
CA ILE A 69 -0.87 -0.85 -11.75
C ILE A 69 -1.16 -1.71 -12.99
N ALA A 70 -2.42 -2.07 -13.23
CA ALA A 70 -2.81 -2.86 -14.40
C ALA A 70 -2.43 -2.17 -15.71
N THR A 71 -2.65 -0.86 -15.79
CA THR A 71 -2.24 -0.04 -16.94
C THR A 71 -0.71 -0.04 -17.12
N GLY A 72 0.04 0.08 -16.03
CA GLY A 72 1.50 0.00 -16.07
C GLY A 72 2.01 -1.35 -16.58
N LEU A 73 1.39 -2.44 -16.13
CA LEU A 73 1.72 -3.82 -16.53
C LEU A 73 1.45 -4.11 -18.01
N LEU A 74 0.59 -3.35 -18.69
CA LEU A 74 0.40 -3.48 -20.14
C LEU A 74 1.68 -3.20 -20.94
N ASN A 75 2.63 -2.44 -20.39
CA ASN A 75 3.95 -2.24 -21.00
C ASN A 75 4.83 -3.50 -20.95
N LEU A 76 4.55 -4.41 -20.01
CA LEU A 76 5.27 -5.68 -19.86
C LEU A 76 4.64 -6.78 -20.72
N SER A 77 3.32 -6.92 -20.63
CA SER A 77 2.54 -7.91 -21.36
C SER A 77 1.15 -7.36 -21.65
N PRO A 78 0.59 -7.56 -22.86
CA PRO A 78 -0.77 -7.13 -23.17
C PRO A 78 -1.84 -7.99 -22.47
N GLN A 79 -1.47 -9.14 -21.90
CA GLN A 79 -2.39 -10.05 -21.23
C GLN A 79 -2.46 -9.73 -19.74
N VAL A 80 -3.28 -8.73 -19.39
CA VAL A 80 -3.50 -8.27 -18.01
C VAL A 80 -4.98 -8.32 -17.65
N ALA A 81 -5.31 -8.81 -16.45
CA ALA A 81 -6.66 -8.85 -15.91
C ALA A 81 -6.70 -8.34 -14.47
N ILE A 82 -7.71 -7.52 -14.14
CA ILE A 82 -8.02 -7.17 -12.74
C ILE A 82 -8.94 -8.27 -12.20
N ALA A 83 -8.53 -8.92 -11.11
CA ALA A 83 -9.28 -9.95 -10.42
C ALA A 83 -9.89 -9.40 -9.12
N GLU A 84 -10.48 -10.28 -8.30
CA GLU A 84 -11.05 -9.89 -7.01
C GLU A 84 -9.98 -9.45 -6.00
N GLU A 85 -10.42 -8.83 -4.89
CA GLU A 85 -9.56 -8.47 -3.75
C GLU A 85 -8.34 -7.61 -4.12
N SER A 86 -8.52 -6.64 -5.03
CA SER A 86 -7.46 -5.72 -5.46
C SER A 86 -6.26 -6.42 -6.11
N THR A 87 -6.51 -7.53 -6.81
CA THR A 87 -5.48 -8.34 -7.47
C THR A 87 -5.35 -8.00 -8.96
N VAL A 88 -4.13 -8.00 -9.49
CA VAL A 88 -3.85 -7.92 -10.93
C VAL A 88 -3.10 -9.17 -11.38
N LEU A 89 -3.64 -9.86 -12.38
CA LEU A 89 -3.03 -11.02 -13.01
C LEU A 89 -2.37 -10.59 -14.32
N VAL A 90 -1.19 -11.15 -14.61
CA VAL A 90 -0.42 -10.89 -15.83
C VAL A 90 0.17 -12.18 -16.36
N ASP A 91 -0.01 -12.47 -17.64
CA ASP A 91 0.70 -13.57 -18.31
C ASP A 91 2.10 -13.10 -18.71
N VAL A 92 3.12 -13.77 -18.16
CA VAL A 92 4.54 -13.48 -18.38
C VAL A 92 5.23 -14.54 -19.24
N SER A 93 4.47 -15.47 -19.85
CA SER A 93 5.03 -16.59 -20.63
C SER A 93 5.93 -16.15 -21.78
N GLY A 94 5.73 -14.94 -22.32
CA GLY A 94 6.55 -14.32 -23.36
C GLY A 94 7.58 -13.30 -22.88
N VAL A 95 7.76 -13.15 -21.56
CA VAL A 95 8.56 -12.09 -20.94
C VAL A 95 9.84 -12.69 -20.36
N ALA A 96 11.00 -12.18 -20.78
CA ALA A 96 12.28 -12.52 -20.16
C ALA A 96 12.49 -11.70 -18.88
N LEU A 97 12.27 -12.32 -17.72
CA LEU A 97 12.51 -11.70 -16.41
C LEU A 97 13.89 -12.12 -15.90
N ILE A 98 14.68 -11.16 -15.42
CA ILE A 98 15.96 -11.44 -14.76
C ILE A 98 15.68 -11.64 -13.27
N PHE A 99 15.87 -12.85 -12.77
CA PHE A 99 15.81 -13.16 -11.35
C PHE A 99 17.22 -13.24 -10.80
N ALA A 100 17.61 -12.29 -9.94
CA ALA A 100 18.85 -12.39 -9.19
C ALA A 100 18.61 -13.25 -7.93
N GLN A 101 19.40 -14.31 -7.73
CA GLN A 101 19.42 -15.03 -6.45
C GLN A 101 19.98 -14.12 -5.36
N VAL A 102 19.20 -13.87 -4.31
CA VAL A 102 19.73 -13.38 -3.03
C VAL A 102 20.10 -14.61 -2.21
N SER A 103 21.38 -14.98 -2.23
CA SER A 103 21.94 -15.93 -1.26
C SER A 103 22.04 -15.26 0.11
N ARG A 104 21.69 -16.01 1.15
CA ARG A 104 21.87 -15.62 2.57
C ARG A 104 23.33 -15.64 2.97
#